data_AF-A0A7J8Z0T3-F1
#
_entry.id   AF-A0A7J8Z0T3-F1
#
_cell.length_a   1.000
_cell.length_b   1.000
_cell.length_c   1.000
_cell.angle_alpha   90.00
_cell.angle_beta   90.00
_cell.angle_gamma   90.00
#
_symmetry.space_group_name_H-M   'P 1'
#
loop_
_entity.id
_entity.type
_entity.pdbx_description
1 polymer ?
#
loop_
_entity_poly.entity_id
_entity_poly.type
_entity_poly.pdbx_seq_one_letter_code
_entity_poly.pdbx_strand_id
1 'polypeptide(L)' 'MCDKLSDQSHIHNRVVVDGNLITSRGPGTSMEFALGTVEKFFGRPKALELA' A
#
# COMPACT_ATOMS: atom_id res chain seq x y z
N MET A 1 -18.68 1.18 0.69
CA MET A 1 -17.97 1.03 1.98
C MET A 1 -17.07 2.24 2.27
N CYS A 2 -16.32 2.73 1.27
CA CYS A 2 -15.56 3.97 1.38
C CYS A 2 -16.45 5.23 1.57
N ASP A 3 -17.72 5.14 1.17
CA ASP A 3 -18.74 6.20 1.27
C ASP A 3 -19.02 6.67 2.71
N LYS A 4 -18.52 5.93 3.71
CA LYS A 4 -18.60 6.29 5.13
C LYS A 4 -17.38 7.03 5.66
N LEU A 5 -16.34 7.21 4.86
CA LEU A 5 -15.14 7.93 5.25
C LEU A 5 -15.39 9.44 5.16
N SER A 6 -14.93 10.18 6.16
CA SER A 6 -15.00 11.66 6.17
C SER A 6 -14.12 12.29 5.09
N ASP A 7 -13.05 11.60 4.69
CA ASP A 7 -12.19 11.96 3.56
C ASP A 7 -11.99 10.73 2.66
N GLN A 8 -12.18 10.92 1.36
CA GLN A 8 -12.07 9.89 0.32
C GLN A 8 -10.91 10.16 -0.66
N SER A 9 -10.07 11.16 -0.39
CA SER A 9 -8.96 11.62 -1.25
C SER A 9 -8.05 10.48 -1.75
N HIS A 10 -7.86 9.43 -0.96
CA HIS A 10 -6.92 8.34 -1.25
C HIS A 10 -7.55 6.97 -1.55
N ILE A 11 -8.88 6.87 -1.68
CA ILE A 11 -9.56 5.54 -1.81
C ILE A 11 -9.24 4.82 -3.12
N HIS A 12 -8.78 5.55 -4.14
CA HIS A 12 -8.41 4.99 -5.44
C HIS A 12 -6.95 4.53 -5.48
N ASN A 13 -6.13 4.90 -4.51
CA ASN A 13 -4.74 4.44 -4.41
C ASN A 13 -4.73 2.93 -4.17
N ARG A 14 -3.86 2.21 -4.89
CA ARG A 14 -3.71 0.76 -4.72
C ARG A 14 -3.09 0.42 -3.37
N VAL A 15 -2.09 1.22 -2.96
CA VAL A 15 -1.39 1.15 -1.67
C VAL A 15 -1.15 2.59 -1.19
N VAL A 16 -1.30 2.82 0.12
CA VAL A 16 -0.94 4.07 0.78
C VAL A 16 -0.01 3.76 1.94
N VAL A 17 1.07 4.53 2.09
CA VAL A 17 1.99 4.47 3.22
C VAL A 17 1.88 5.80 3.96
N ASP A 18 1.39 5.75 5.20
CA ASP A 18 1.34 6.90 6.09
C ASP A 18 2.08 6.57 7.39
N GLY A 19 3.28 7.13 7.55
CA GLY A 19 4.16 6.81 8.68
C GLY A 19 4.44 5.30 8.76
N ASN A 20 3.84 4.65 9.75
CA ASN A 20 3.96 3.20 10.02
C ASN A 20 2.69 2.40 9.66
N LEU A 21 1.67 3.06 9.09
CA LEU A 21 0.45 2.42 8.63
C LEU A 21 0.54 2.23 7.10
N ILE A 22 0.37 0.99 6.67
CA ILE A 22 0.26 0.65 5.25
C ILE A 22 -1.12 0.06 5.02
N THR A 23 -1.85 0.59 4.03
CA THR A 23 -3.18 0.09 3.64
C THR A 23 -3.20 -0.27 2.16
N SER A 24 -4.08 -1.21 1.79
CA SER A 24 -4.37 -1.55 0.38
C SER A 24 -5.86 -1.80 0.19
N ARG A 25 -6.32 -1.87 -1.06
CA ARG A 25 -7.75 -1.96 -1.38
C ARG A 25 -8.33 -3.37 -1.22
N GLY A 26 -7.52 -4.41 -1.37
CA GLY A 26 -7.98 -5.79 -1.25
C GLY A 26 -7.14 -6.80 -2.05
N PRO A 27 -7.69 -7.99 -2.36
CA PRO A 27 -6.92 -9.10 -2.92
C PRO A 27 -6.17 -8.77 -4.23
N GLY A 28 -6.77 -7.94 -5.09
CA GLY A 28 -6.15 -7.53 -6.37
C GLY A 28 -5.00 -6.54 -6.25
N THR A 29 -4.66 -6.09 -5.03
CA THR A 29 -3.51 -5.21 -4.74
C THR A 29 -2.52 -5.85 -3.77
N SER A 30 -2.62 -7.17 -3.54
CA SER A 30 -1.81 -7.89 -2.55
C SER A 30 -0.32 -7.87 -2.88
N MET A 31 0.06 -7.98 -4.16
CA MET A 31 1.46 -7.93 -4.58
C MET A 31 2.07 -6.56 -4.31
N GLU A 32 1.40 -5.47 -4.69
CA GLU A 32 1.89 -4.12 -4.42
C GLU A 32 1.94 -3.81 -2.93
N PHE A 33 0.99 -4.33 -2.14
CA PHE A 33 1.01 -4.19 -0.69
C PHE A 33 2.23 -4.89 -0.08
N ALA A 34 2.53 -6.11 -0.51
CA ALA A 34 3.71 -6.85 -0.07
C ALA A 34 5.00 -6.13 -0.46
N LEU A 35 5.15 -5.72 -1.73
CA LEU A 35 6.32 -5.00 -2.22
C LEU A 35 6.50 -3.64 -1.53
N GLY A 36 5.42 -2.90 -1.30
CA GLY A 36 5.45 -1.65 -0.54
C GLY A 36 5.86 -1.85 0.92
N THR A 37 5.48 -2.98 1.52
CA THR A 37 5.94 -3.36 2.87
C THR A 37 7.44 -3.66 2.87
N VAL A 38 7.93 -4.43 1.89
CA VAL A 38 9.37 -4.69 1.74
C VAL A 38 10.14 -3.40 1.52
N GLU A 39 9.66 -2.51 0.64
CA GLU A 39 10.30 -1.21 0.37
C GLU A 39 10.39 -0.35 1.64
N LYS A 40 9.35 -0.36 2.48
CA LYS A 40 9.32 0.39 3.74
C LYS A 40 10.37 -0.09 4.75
N PHE A 41 10.58 -1.40 4.88
CA PHE A 41 11.46 -1.97 5.91
C PHE A 41 12.90 -2.23 5.42
N PHE A 42 13.06 -2.59 4.15
CA PHE A 42 14.34 -3.05 3.58
C PHE A 42 14.83 -2.17 2.42
N GLY A 43 14.07 -1.13 2.07
CA GLY A 43 14.40 -0.20 1.01
C GLY A 43 14.00 -0.68 -0.38
N ARG A 44 13.94 0.29 -1.31
CA ARG A 44 13.53 0.10 -2.70
C ARG A 44 14.32 -0.98 -3.46
N PRO A 45 15.66 -1.10 -3.31
CA PRO A 45 16.41 -2.13 -4.04
C PRO A 45 15.92 -3.55 -3.70
N LYS A 46 15.59 -3.82 -2.44
CA LYS A 46 15.12 -5.14 -2.02
C LYS A 46 13.71 -5.45 -2.55
N ALA A 47 12.84 -4.45 -2.61
CA ALA A 47 11.52 -4.62 -3.22
C ALA A 47 11.61 -4.93 -4.72
N LEU A 48 12.51 -4.24 -5.45
CA LEU A 48 12.73 -4.49 -6.87
C LEU A 48 13.34 -5.87 -7.16
N GLU A 49 14.16 -6.41 -6.25
CA GLU A 49 14.69 -7.78 -6.36
C GLU A 49 13.58 -8.85 -6.32
N LEU A 50 12.46 -8.56 -5.64
CA LEU A 50 11.36 -9.51 -5.41
C LEU A 50 10.17 -9.35 -6.36
N ALA A 51 10.16 -8.30 -7.19
CA ALA A 51 9.07 -7.93 -8.09
C ALA A 51 9.18 -8.67 -9.43
#